data_AF-A0A9D8RBD3-F1
#
_entry.id   AF-A0A9D8RBD3-F1
#
_cell.length_a   1.000
_cell.length_b   1.000
_cell.length_c   1.000
_cell.angle_alpha   90.00
_cell.angle_beta   90.00
_cell.angle_gamma   90.00
#
_symmetry.space_group_name_H-M   'P 1'
#
loop_
_entity.id
_entity.type
_entity.pdbx_description
1 polymer ?
#
loop_
_entity_poly.entity_id
_entity_poly.type
_entity_poly.pdbx_seq_one_letter_code
_entity_poly.pdbx_strand_id
1 'polypeptide(L)'
;MRKAFVFVIVAFVCSFFVMQTTSCTDKKPVQDSILQDSLMHDKTAMDSMEMAIEETPMPKTADELFDDFVFNFAGNSKLQRTRIVFPLPVVTGNKTTMLQSNQWKTEHFFMDQGFYTLIFDNRKQMSLVKDTAINHVVVEKINLGSKAVKQFVFDRNNGQWMLTSIVNSTVGQNQNASFLNFYSKFSTDTTFQMQSLNDPVHFTGPDPDDDFAT
;
A
#
# COMPACT_ATOMS: atom_id res chain seq x y z
N MET A 1 -40.13 7.33 59.59
CA MET A 1 -40.67 7.88 58.32
C MET A 1 -39.48 8.04 57.38
N ARG A 2 -39.40 7.65 56.11
CA ARG A 2 -40.19 6.85 55.16
C ARG A 2 -39.16 6.44 54.07
N LYS A 3 -39.30 5.23 53.53
CA LYS A 3 -38.46 4.61 52.48
C LYS A 3 -38.75 5.20 51.10
N ALA A 4 -37.80 5.12 50.16
CA ALA A 4 -38.07 4.70 48.76
C ALA A 4 -36.76 4.46 47.97
N PHE A 5 -36.66 3.25 47.40
CA PHE A 5 -35.77 2.88 46.28
C PHE A 5 -36.56 3.05 44.97
N VAL A 6 -35.90 3.35 43.85
CA VAL A 6 -36.51 3.26 42.52
C VAL A 6 -35.56 2.54 41.55
N PHE A 7 -36.02 1.38 41.09
CA PHE A 7 -35.60 0.65 39.88
C PHE A 7 -36.50 1.11 38.72
N VAL A 8 -35.97 1.22 37.51
CA VAL A 8 -36.80 1.27 36.28
C VAL A 8 -36.21 0.35 35.22
N ILE A 9 -36.92 -0.76 35.00
CA ILE A 9 -36.91 -1.60 33.80
C ILE A 9 -38.07 -1.10 32.94
N VAL A 10 -37.87 -0.91 31.62
CA VAL A 10 -38.99 -0.86 30.67
C VAL A 10 -38.62 -1.66 29.43
N ALA A 11 -39.32 -2.78 29.26
CA ALA A 11 -39.41 -3.56 28.05
C ALA A 11 -40.42 -2.92 27.09
N PHE A 12 -40.19 -3.05 25.78
CA PHE A 12 -41.17 -2.72 24.75
C PHE A 12 -41.42 -3.95 23.88
N VAL A 13 -42.68 -4.37 23.81
CA VAL A 13 -43.23 -5.40 22.93
C VAL A 13 -44.43 -4.78 22.20
N CYS A 14 -44.77 -5.36 21.04
CA CYS A 14 -45.95 -5.17 20.18
C CYS A 14 -45.70 -4.19 19.00
N SER A 15 -45.95 -4.50 17.72
CA SER A 15 -46.82 -5.50 17.09
C SER A 15 -46.40 -5.80 15.64
N PHE A 16 -46.66 -7.03 15.18
CA PHE A 16 -46.71 -7.42 13.77
C PHE A 16 -48.10 -7.09 13.17
N PHE A 17 -48.15 -6.53 11.95
CA PHE A 17 -49.34 -6.58 11.07
C PHE A 17 -48.95 -6.58 9.57
N VAL A 18 -49.22 -7.74 8.96
CA VAL A 18 -49.57 -8.18 7.58
C VAL A 18 -49.40 -7.26 6.33
N MET A 19 -48.81 -7.90 5.30
CA MET A 19 -48.90 -7.81 3.82
C MET A 19 -49.91 -6.87 3.13
N GLN A 20 -49.55 -6.28 1.97
CA GLN A 20 -49.98 -6.68 0.61
C GLN A 20 -49.39 -5.78 -0.54
N THR A 21 -48.91 -6.48 -1.58
CA THR A 21 -48.92 -6.28 -3.07
C THR A 21 -48.66 -4.95 -3.83
N THR A 22 -47.85 -5.16 -4.89
CA THR A 22 -47.87 -4.63 -6.28
C THR A 22 -47.50 -3.16 -6.56
N SER A 23 -46.41 -2.95 -7.30
CA SER A 23 -46.47 -2.64 -8.74
C SER A 23 -45.07 -2.31 -9.30
N CYS A 24 -44.67 -2.97 -10.39
CA CYS A 24 -43.52 -2.56 -11.20
C CYS A 24 -43.92 -1.35 -12.06
N THR A 25 -43.10 -0.31 -12.10
CA THR A 25 -43.02 0.57 -13.27
C THR A 25 -41.59 1.09 -13.40
N ASP A 26 -40.99 0.79 -14.56
CA ASP A 26 -39.65 1.22 -14.99
C ASP A 26 -39.42 2.72 -14.83
N LYS A 27 -38.42 3.06 -14.00
CA LYS A 27 -37.50 4.18 -14.26
C LYS A 27 -36.14 3.76 -13.75
N LYS A 28 -35.18 3.55 -14.64
CA LYS A 28 -33.76 3.63 -14.31
C LYS A 28 -33.46 5.10 -13.96
N PRO A 29 -32.79 5.36 -12.84
CA PRO A 29 -31.80 6.42 -12.80
C PRO A 29 -30.42 5.81 -12.61
N VAL A 30 -29.52 6.35 -13.42
CA VAL A 30 -28.05 6.23 -13.39
C VAL A 30 -27.56 6.15 -11.95
N GLN A 31 -26.95 5.01 -11.61
CA GLN A 31 -26.21 4.88 -10.39
C GLN A 31 -24.85 5.54 -10.64
N ASP A 32 -24.70 6.78 -10.17
CA ASP A 32 -23.38 7.37 -9.96
C ASP A 32 -22.66 6.47 -8.96
N SER A 33 -21.82 5.58 -9.50
CA SER A 33 -20.86 4.84 -8.72
C SER A 33 -19.81 5.83 -8.21
N ILE A 34 -20.13 6.52 -7.11
CA ILE A 34 -19.10 6.97 -6.20
C ILE A 34 -18.38 5.69 -5.77
N LEU A 35 -17.19 5.49 -6.32
CA LEU A 35 -16.23 4.47 -5.93
C LEU A 35 -15.89 4.72 -4.46
N GLN A 36 -16.71 4.18 -3.58
CA GLN A 36 -16.37 3.98 -2.18
C GLN A 36 -15.36 2.84 -2.18
N ASP A 37 -14.08 3.24 -2.24
CA ASP A 37 -12.92 2.38 -2.11
C ASP A 37 -13.13 1.40 -0.96
N SER A 38 -13.20 0.12 -1.31
CA SER A 38 -13.59 -0.97 -0.42
C SER A 38 -12.37 -1.33 0.45
N LEU A 39 -12.10 -0.50 1.46
CA LEU A 39 -11.07 -0.74 2.47
C LEU A 39 -11.44 -1.83 3.50
N MET A 40 -12.24 -2.81 3.10
CA MET A 40 -12.40 -4.07 3.83
C MET A 40 -11.61 -5.13 3.07
N HIS A 41 -10.28 -5.00 3.10
CA HIS A 41 -9.38 -6.02 2.60
C HIS A 41 -9.61 -7.30 3.40
N ASP A 42 -9.93 -8.40 2.72
CA ASP A 42 -10.21 -9.68 3.35
C ASP A 42 -8.93 -10.25 3.94
N LYS A 43 -8.78 -10.10 5.25
CA LYS A 43 -7.63 -10.61 6.01
C LYS A 43 -7.42 -12.11 5.79
N THR A 44 -8.48 -12.88 5.51
CA THR A 44 -8.37 -14.33 5.29
C THR A 44 -7.67 -14.68 3.99
N ALA A 45 -7.84 -13.88 2.93
CA ALA A 45 -7.15 -14.06 1.66
C ALA A 45 -5.66 -13.72 1.78
N MET A 46 -5.33 -12.66 2.52
CA MET A 46 -3.95 -12.26 2.80
C MET A 46 -3.20 -13.30 3.65
N ASP A 47 -3.84 -13.79 4.73
CA ASP A 47 -3.27 -14.84 5.58
C ASP A 47 -2.98 -16.13 4.77
N SER A 48 -3.87 -16.46 3.82
CA SER A 48 -3.69 -17.61 2.92
C SER A 48 -2.52 -17.42 1.95
N MET A 49 -2.35 -16.19 1.43
CA MET A 49 -1.24 -15.85 0.54
C MET A 49 0.11 -15.85 1.29
N GLU A 50 0.17 -15.27 2.49
CA GLU A 50 1.36 -15.29 3.36
C GLU A 50 1.74 -16.74 3.68
N MET A 51 0.79 -17.60 4.05
CA MET A 51 1.06 -19.02 4.27
C MET A 51 1.65 -19.71 3.03
N ALA A 52 1.12 -19.48 1.84
CA ALA A 52 1.63 -20.07 0.61
C ALA A 52 3.07 -19.60 0.27
N ILE A 53 3.39 -18.33 0.52
CA ILE A 53 4.73 -17.77 0.33
C ILE A 53 5.70 -18.27 1.41
N GLU A 54 5.23 -18.49 2.65
CA GLU A 54 6.06 -19.05 3.71
C GLU A 54 6.40 -20.53 3.53
N GLU A 55 5.50 -21.33 2.95
CA GLU A 55 5.73 -22.75 2.70
C GLU A 55 6.69 -23.01 1.54
N THR A 56 6.80 -22.05 0.61
CA THR A 56 7.70 -22.16 -0.54
C THR A 56 9.09 -21.62 -0.19
N PRO A 57 10.16 -22.42 -0.30
CA PRO A 57 11.51 -21.90 -0.11
C PRO A 57 11.81 -20.87 -1.21
N MET A 58 12.28 -19.68 -0.82
CA MET A 58 12.63 -18.62 -1.77
C MET A 58 13.55 -19.20 -2.87
N PRO A 59 13.19 -19.04 -4.15
CA PRO A 59 14.06 -19.41 -5.26
C PRO A 59 15.41 -18.71 -5.14
N LYS A 60 16.51 -19.42 -5.41
CA LYS A 60 17.86 -18.81 -5.41
C LYS A 60 17.99 -17.67 -6.43
N THR A 61 17.18 -17.69 -7.47
CA THR A 61 17.10 -16.66 -8.52
C THR A 61 16.35 -15.41 -8.06
N ALA A 62 15.58 -15.45 -6.95
CA ALA A 62 14.87 -14.26 -6.47
C ALA A 62 15.83 -13.15 -6.02
N ASP A 63 17.08 -13.47 -5.71
CA ASP A 63 18.12 -12.47 -5.44
C ASP A 63 18.69 -11.83 -6.73
N GLU A 64 18.33 -12.29 -7.94
CA GLU A 64 18.78 -11.72 -9.21
C GLU A 64 18.09 -10.39 -9.54
N LEU A 65 16.77 -10.33 -9.32
CA LEU A 65 15.94 -9.15 -9.54
C LEU A 65 15.37 -8.67 -8.21
N PHE A 66 15.45 -7.36 -7.96
CA PHE A 66 14.93 -6.80 -6.71
C PHE A 66 13.41 -6.98 -6.57
N ASP A 67 12.67 -6.87 -7.66
CA ASP A 67 11.20 -7.03 -7.67
C ASP A 67 10.76 -8.42 -7.17
N ASP A 68 11.45 -9.47 -7.62
CA ASP A 68 11.19 -10.84 -7.17
C ASP A 68 11.55 -11.00 -5.68
N PHE A 69 12.69 -10.45 -5.26
CA PHE A 69 13.12 -10.46 -3.87
C PHE A 69 12.10 -9.76 -2.96
N VAL A 70 11.71 -8.52 -3.28
CA VAL A 70 10.88 -7.68 -2.40
C VAL A 70 9.47 -8.23 -2.24
N PHE A 71 8.93 -8.88 -3.28
CA PHE A 71 7.65 -9.59 -3.20
C PHE A 71 7.70 -10.75 -2.19
N ASN A 72 8.74 -11.59 -2.28
CA ASN A 72 8.96 -12.68 -1.32
C ASN A 72 9.24 -12.13 0.09
N PHE A 73 10.04 -11.07 0.20
CA PHE A 73 10.35 -10.42 1.48
C PHE A 73 9.09 -9.87 2.15
N ALA A 74 8.22 -9.18 1.42
CA ALA A 74 7.00 -8.57 1.96
C ALA A 74 6.00 -9.61 2.48
N GLY A 75 5.92 -10.78 1.83
CA GLY A 75 4.99 -11.85 2.17
C GLY A 75 5.52 -12.97 3.07
N ASN A 76 6.73 -12.85 3.65
CA ASN A 76 7.33 -13.94 4.45
C ASN A 76 8.03 -13.42 5.70
N SER A 77 7.38 -13.57 6.86
CA SER A 77 7.85 -13.07 8.15
C SER A 77 9.20 -13.69 8.57
N LYS A 78 9.43 -14.98 8.25
CA LYS A 78 10.70 -15.67 8.57
C LYS A 78 11.84 -15.17 7.70
N LEU A 79 11.58 -14.98 6.42
CA LEU A 79 12.55 -14.45 5.45
C LEU A 79 12.96 -13.03 5.83
N GLN A 80 12.02 -12.17 6.23
CA GLN A 80 12.38 -10.82 6.69
C GLN A 80 13.42 -10.88 7.80
N ARG A 81 13.22 -11.74 8.80
CA ARG A 81 14.16 -11.86 9.92
C ARG A 81 15.56 -12.31 9.51
N THR A 82 15.69 -13.11 8.44
CA THR A 82 16.99 -13.55 7.92
C THR A 82 17.63 -12.57 6.95
N ARG A 83 16.83 -11.71 6.31
CA ARG A 83 17.25 -10.72 5.31
C ARG A 83 17.29 -9.29 5.86
N ILE A 84 17.28 -9.12 7.18
CA ILE A 84 17.50 -7.84 7.85
C ILE A 84 18.82 -7.92 8.61
N VAL A 85 19.68 -6.91 8.42
CA VAL A 85 20.91 -6.78 9.20
C VAL A 85 20.56 -6.19 10.56
N PHE A 86 20.58 -7.03 11.61
CA PHE A 86 20.36 -6.59 12.99
C PHE A 86 21.68 -6.36 13.75
N PRO A 87 21.70 -5.39 14.70
CA PRO A 87 20.62 -4.45 14.98
C PRO A 87 20.46 -3.42 13.86
N LEU A 88 19.22 -3.17 13.45
CA LEU A 88 18.89 -2.39 12.26
C LEU A 88 18.94 -0.89 12.58
N PRO A 89 19.81 -0.10 11.95
CA PRO A 89 19.85 1.35 12.12
C PRO A 89 18.55 1.99 11.62
N VAL A 90 17.93 2.80 12.47
CA VAL A 90 16.80 3.66 12.15
C VAL A 90 17.23 5.11 12.34
N VAL A 91 17.38 5.83 11.24
CA VAL A 91 17.82 7.22 11.19
C VAL A 91 16.59 8.13 11.16
N THR A 92 16.56 9.17 11.98
CA THR A 92 15.50 10.18 12.00
C THR A 92 16.15 11.54 12.25
N GLY A 93 16.30 12.34 11.20
CA GLY A 93 17.13 13.53 11.22
C GLY A 93 18.56 13.19 11.64
N ASN A 94 19.07 13.84 12.69
CA ASN A 94 20.43 13.63 13.20
C ASN A 94 20.55 12.48 14.21
N LYS A 95 19.44 11.80 14.54
CA LYS A 95 19.42 10.72 15.54
C LYS A 95 19.39 9.37 14.85
N THR A 96 20.24 8.46 15.31
CA THR A 96 20.20 7.05 14.92
C THR A 96 19.86 6.20 16.13
N THR A 97 18.88 5.30 15.98
CA THR A 97 18.52 4.28 16.96
C THR A 97 18.71 2.90 16.38
N MET A 98 18.99 1.90 17.21
CA MET A 98 19.29 0.54 16.77
C MET A 98 18.14 -0.40 17.10
N LEU A 99 17.34 -0.77 16.10
CA LEU A 99 16.20 -1.67 16.25
C LEU A 99 16.69 -3.12 16.39
N GLN A 100 16.31 -3.76 17.48
CA GLN A 100 16.69 -5.15 17.75
C GLN A 100 15.77 -6.13 17.00
N SER A 101 16.26 -7.34 16.75
CA SER A 101 15.49 -8.37 16.03
C SER A 101 14.15 -8.72 16.70
N ASN A 102 14.09 -8.72 18.03
CA ASN A 102 12.86 -8.95 18.80
C ASN A 102 11.87 -7.79 18.74
N GLN A 103 12.30 -6.60 18.33
CA GLN A 103 11.45 -5.42 18.14
C GLN A 103 10.91 -5.31 16.70
N TRP A 104 11.42 -6.14 15.78
CA TRP A 104 10.94 -6.18 14.41
C TRP A 104 9.51 -6.73 14.33
N LYS A 105 8.66 -5.92 13.72
CA LYS A 105 7.31 -6.31 13.26
C LYS A 105 7.39 -6.51 11.76
N THR A 106 6.78 -7.60 11.27
CA THR A 106 6.70 -7.90 9.84
C THR A 106 6.16 -6.68 9.09
N GLU A 107 6.85 -6.32 8.02
CA GLU A 107 6.49 -5.21 7.15
C GLU A 107 5.94 -5.77 5.84
N HIS A 108 4.63 -5.67 5.65
CA HIS A 108 3.92 -6.24 4.50
C HIS A 108 3.94 -5.33 3.26
N PHE A 109 4.55 -4.14 3.34
CA PHE A 109 4.68 -3.18 2.24
C PHE A 109 3.37 -2.91 1.49
N PHE A 110 3.24 -3.47 0.28
CA PHE A 110 2.13 -3.28 -0.66
C PHE A 110 1.20 -4.50 -0.74
N MET A 111 1.47 -5.56 0.00
CA MET A 111 0.69 -6.80 -0.05
C MET A 111 -0.79 -6.54 0.29
N ASP A 112 -1.06 -5.70 1.30
CA ASP A 112 -2.42 -5.34 1.72
C ASP A 112 -3.18 -4.50 0.68
N GLN A 113 -2.49 -3.85 -0.27
CA GLN A 113 -3.10 -2.93 -1.23
C GLN A 113 -3.34 -3.59 -2.60
N GLY A 114 -2.61 -4.65 -2.93
CA GLY A 114 -2.70 -5.32 -4.24
C GLY A 114 -2.09 -4.52 -5.40
N PHE A 115 -1.54 -3.32 -5.14
CA PHE A 115 -0.78 -2.54 -6.11
C PHE A 115 0.32 -1.72 -5.40
N TYR A 116 1.33 -1.31 -6.17
CA TYR A 116 2.36 -0.36 -5.73
C TYR A 116 2.62 0.66 -6.84
N THR A 117 3.24 1.78 -6.48
CA THR A 117 3.53 2.88 -7.42
C THR A 117 5.03 2.98 -7.65
N LEU A 118 5.42 3.13 -8.92
CA LEU A 118 6.79 3.48 -9.32
C LEU A 118 6.80 4.91 -9.89
N ILE A 119 7.79 5.69 -9.48
CA ILE A 119 7.99 7.07 -9.97
C ILE A 119 9.26 7.06 -10.82
N PHE A 120 9.12 7.49 -12.07
CA PHE A 120 10.22 7.63 -13.02
C PHE A 120 10.27 9.08 -13.53
N ASP A 121 11.47 9.64 -13.62
CA ASP A 121 11.70 10.95 -14.26
C ASP A 121 11.47 10.87 -15.77
N ASN A 122 11.73 9.70 -16.37
CA ASN A 122 11.55 9.47 -17.80
C ASN A 122 11.43 7.98 -18.15
N ARG A 123 10.94 7.70 -19.37
CA ARG A 123 10.69 6.34 -19.86
C ARG A 123 11.93 5.43 -19.87
N LYS A 124 13.15 5.97 -20.01
CA LYS A 124 14.36 5.13 -20.04
C LYS A 124 14.64 4.48 -18.70
N GLN A 125 14.20 5.07 -17.59
CA GLN A 125 14.38 4.48 -16.26
C GLN A 125 13.51 3.23 -16.06
N MET A 126 12.44 3.03 -16.84
CA MET A 126 11.62 1.82 -16.76
C MET A 126 12.39 0.53 -17.09
N SER A 127 13.48 0.62 -17.87
CA SER A 127 14.32 -0.55 -18.15
C SER A 127 15.23 -0.94 -16.98
N LEU A 128 15.48 -0.02 -16.03
CA LEU A 128 16.34 -0.28 -14.87
C LEU A 128 15.73 -1.31 -13.92
N VAL A 129 14.41 -1.46 -13.93
CA VAL A 129 13.69 -2.44 -13.10
C VAL A 129 14.17 -3.87 -13.36
N LYS A 130 14.68 -4.15 -14.58
CA LYS A 130 15.20 -5.46 -14.98
C LYS A 130 16.73 -5.56 -14.90
N ASP A 131 17.40 -4.55 -14.37
CA ASP A 131 18.86 -4.52 -14.29
C ASP A 131 19.37 -5.34 -13.09
N THR A 132 19.98 -6.48 -13.39
CA THR A 132 20.54 -7.41 -12.40
C THR A 132 21.84 -6.90 -11.76
N ALA A 133 22.42 -5.80 -12.27
CA ALA A 133 23.64 -5.21 -11.72
C ALA A 133 23.37 -4.25 -10.54
N ILE A 134 22.10 -3.92 -10.27
CA ILE A 134 21.71 -3.06 -9.15
C ILE A 134 22.08 -3.74 -7.83
N ASN A 135 22.67 -2.97 -6.92
CA ASN A 135 23.10 -3.41 -5.60
C ASN A 135 22.57 -2.55 -4.45
N HIS A 136 21.81 -1.49 -4.75
CA HIS A 136 21.23 -0.58 -3.78
C HIS A 136 19.82 -0.18 -4.24
N VAL A 137 18.82 -0.41 -3.40
CA VAL A 137 17.43 -0.04 -3.68
C VAL A 137 16.81 0.57 -2.43
N VAL A 138 16.04 1.63 -2.61
CA VAL A 138 15.28 2.27 -1.55
C VAL A 138 13.79 2.11 -1.84
N VAL A 139 13.08 1.43 -0.93
CA VAL A 139 11.62 1.34 -0.97
C VAL A 139 11.04 2.40 -0.05
N GLU A 140 10.16 3.25 -0.56
CA GLU A 140 9.59 4.36 0.20
C GLU A 140 8.12 4.13 0.56
N LYS A 141 7.77 4.32 1.83
CA LYS A 141 6.40 4.57 2.26
C LYS A 141 6.19 6.06 2.44
N ILE A 142 5.41 6.66 1.55
CA ILE A 142 5.12 8.09 1.53
C ILE A 142 3.69 8.32 2.03
N ASN A 143 3.55 9.03 3.15
CA ASN A 143 2.26 9.48 3.63
C ASN A 143 2.07 10.96 3.24
N LEU A 144 1.24 11.20 2.23
CA LEU A 144 1.00 12.54 1.69
C LEU A 144 0.29 13.47 2.71
N GLY A 145 -0.64 12.93 3.51
CA GLY A 145 -1.41 13.69 4.50
C GLY A 145 -0.56 14.18 5.67
N SER A 146 0.26 13.30 6.25
CA SER A 146 1.18 13.66 7.34
C SER A 146 2.53 14.20 6.85
N LYS A 147 2.76 14.20 5.53
CA LYS A 147 4.03 14.55 4.87
C LYS A 147 5.23 13.77 5.39
N ALA A 148 5.00 12.54 5.86
CA ALA A 148 6.05 11.66 6.36
C ALA A 148 6.56 10.73 5.26
N VAL A 149 7.86 10.47 5.24
CA VAL A 149 8.50 9.51 4.34
C VAL A 149 9.30 8.52 5.20
N LYS A 150 9.10 7.23 4.97
CA LYS A 150 9.88 6.15 5.58
C LYS A 150 10.53 5.35 4.47
N GLN A 151 11.85 5.36 4.44
CA GLN A 151 12.68 4.70 3.45
C GLN A 151 13.23 3.40 4.05
N PHE A 152 13.12 2.30 3.32
CA PHE A 152 13.71 1.01 3.63
C PHE A 152 14.86 0.79 2.65
N VAL A 153 16.08 0.78 3.17
CA VAL A 153 17.30 0.74 2.37
C VAL A 153 17.78 -0.70 2.26
N PHE A 154 17.78 -1.21 1.03
CA PHE A 154 18.24 -2.55 0.71
C PHE A 154 19.58 -2.48 -0.03
N ASP A 155 20.55 -3.24 0.46
CA ASP A 155 21.84 -3.42 -0.21
C ASP A 155 22.06 -4.89 -0.54
N ARG A 156 22.73 -5.15 -1.67
CA ARG A 156 23.09 -6.50 -2.09
C ARG A 156 24.44 -6.88 -1.51
N ASN A 157 24.43 -7.69 -0.46
CA ASN A 157 25.61 -8.17 0.25
C ASN A 157 25.89 -9.62 -0.12
N ASN A 158 27.06 -9.92 -0.69
CA ASN A 158 27.44 -11.27 -1.13
C ASN A 158 26.39 -11.92 -2.05
N GLY A 159 25.80 -11.13 -2.95
CA GLY A 159 24.77 -11.59 -3.89
C GLY A 159 23.35 -11.64 -3.32
N GLN A 160 23.17 -11.38 -2.02
CA GLN A 160 21.88 -11.43 -1.32
C GLN A 160 21.36 -10.04 -1.00
N TRP A 161 20.08 -9.78 -1.27
CA TRP A 161 19.44 -8.54 -0.83
C TRP A 161 19.20 -8.56 0.68
N MET A 162 19.58 -7.46 1.33
CA MET A 162 19.50 -7.27 2.78
C MET A 162 18.93 -5.89 3.10
N LEU A 163 17.95 -5.80 4.00
CA LEU A 163 17.55 -4.53 4.61
C LEU A 163 18.63 -4.08 5.59
N THR A 164 19.30 -2.97 5.27
CA THR A 164 20.47 -2.49 6.01
C THR A 164 20.17 -1.27 6.86
N SER A 165 19.16 -0.47 6.53
CA SER A 165 18.72 0.65 7.36
C SER A 165 17.30 1.11 7.05
N ILE A 166 16.74 1.87 7.97
CA ILE A 166 15.51 2.65 7.76
C ILE A 166 15.84 4.13 7.96
N VAL A 167 15.36 4.97 7.05
CA VAL A 167 15.51 6.42 7.14
C VAL A 167 14.13 7.07 7.18
N ASN A 168 13.84 7.81 8.25
CA ASN A 168 12.63 8.61 8.38
C ASN A 168 12.94 10.06 8.03
N SER A 169 12.16 10.62 7.11
CA SER A 169 12.26 11.98 6.64
C SER A 169 10.87 12.56 6.38
N THR A 170 10.83 13.74 5.78
CA THR A 170 9.58 14.41 5.39
C THR A 170 9.51 14.58 3.88
N VAL A 171 8.31 14.72 3.33
CA VAL A 171 8.09 14.96 1.89
C VAL A 171 8.87 16.17 1.39
N GLY A 172 9.05 17.21 2.22
CA GLY A 172 9.83 18.40 1.85
C GLY A 172 11.34 18.14 1.66
N GLN A 173 11.86 17.04 2.20
CA GLN A 173 13.26 16.62 2.05
C GLN A 173 13.46 15.55 0.97
N ASN A 174 12.37 15.03 0.39
CA ASN A 174 12.42 14.02 -0.67
C ASN A 174 12.84 14.67 -2.01
N GLN A 175 13.57 13.95 -2.85
CA GLN A 175 14.00 14.45 -4.17
C GLN A 175 12.80 14.82 -5.06
N ASN A 176 11.68 14.11 -4.89
CA ASN A 176 10.43 14.34 -5.61
C ASN A 176 9.48 15.30 -4.88
N ALA A 177 9.95 16.10 -3.91
CA ALA A 177 9.10 16.95 -3.07
C ALA A 177 8.11 17.81 -3.86
N SER A 178 8.54 18.44 -4.94
CA SER A 178 7.67 19.29 -5.78
C SER A 178 6.52 18.48 -6.39
N PHE A 179 6.84 17.35 -7.03
CA PHE A 179 5.85 16.44 -7.60
C PHE A 179 4.92 15.85 -6.55
N LEU A 180 5.44 15.39 -5.41
CA LEU A 180 4.63 14.81 -4.34
C LEU A 180 3.65 15.82 -3.73
N ASN A 181 4.06 17.09 -3.58
CA ASN A 181 3.16 18.16 -3.13
C ASN A 181 2.08 18.46 -4.18
N PHE A 182 2.44 18.49 -5.47
CA PHE A 182 1.46 18.60 -6.55
C PHE A 182 0.47 17.43 -6.52
N TYR A 183 0.97 16.19 -6.50
CA TYR A 183 0.17 14.97 -6.53
C TYR A 183 -0.77 14.87 -5.33
N SER A 184 -0.30 15.25 -4.13
CA SER A 184 -1.14 15.29 -2.93
C SER A 184 -2.37 16.19 -3.09
N LYS A 185 -2.23 17.32 -3.80
CA LYS A 185 -3.37 18.20 -4.09
C LYS A 185 -4.20 17.67 -5.24
N PHE A 186 -3.55 17.20 -6.30
CA PHE A 186 -4.20 16.60 -7.47
C PHE A 186 -5.10 15.41 -7.11
N SER A 187 -4.73 14.59 -6.14
CA SER A 187 -5.49 13.40 -5.73
C SER A 187 -6.61 13.69 -4.74
N THR A 188 -6.68 14.88 -4.14
CA THR A 188 -7.64 15.21 -3.06
C THR A 188 -8.53 16.42 -3.35
N ASP A 189 -8.19 17.26 -4.34
CA ASP A 189 -8.95 18.43 -4.75
C ASP A 189 -9.36 18.29 -6.23
N THR A 190 -10.64 17.97 -6.47
CA THR A 190 -11.18 17.78 -7.82
C THR A 190 -11.11 19.05 -8.68
N THR A 191 -11.22 20.23 -8.08
CA THR A 191 -11.12 21.49 -8.85
C THR A 191 -9.70 21.68 -9.35
N PHE A 192 -8.72 21.49 -8.46
CA PHE A 192 -7.31 21.56 -8.83
C PHE A 192 -6.92 20.45 -9.82
N GLN A 193 -7.46 19.24 -9.64
CA GLN A 193 -7.26 18.11 -10.56
C GLN A 193 -7.65 18.50 -11.99
N MET A 194 -8.89 18.95 -12.18
CA MET A 194 -9.42 19.34 -13.49
C MET A 194 -8.62 20.49 -14.12
N GLN A 195 -8.20 21.48 -13.33
CA GLN A 195 -7.39 22.60 -13.81
C GLN A 195 -5.96 22.21 -14.21
N SER A 196 -5.47 21.08 -13.70
CA SER A 196 -4.09 20.60 -13.93
C SER A 196 -3.99 19.59 -15.07
N LEU A 197 -5.11 19.19 -15.68
CA LEU A 197 -5.12 18.30 -16.83
C LEU A 197 -4.77 19.07 -18.11
N ASN A 198 -4.01 18.43 -19.00
CA ASN A 198 -3.82 18.93 -20.34
C ASN A 198 -5.14 18.82 -21.14
N ASP A 199 -5.37 19.74 -22.07
CA ASP A 199 -6.52 19.68 -22.98
C ASP A 199 -6.02 19.59 -24.44
N PRO A 200 -6.16 18.42 -25.10
CA PRO A 200 -6.82 17.20 -24.63
C PRO A 200 -5.94 16.33 -23.71
N VAL A 201 -6.59 15.46 -22.93
CA VAL A 201 -5.93 14.35 -22.22
C VAL A 201 -5.72 13.21 -23.21
N HIS A 202 -4.46 12.81 -23.41
CA HIS A 202 -4.14 11.65 -24.23
C HIS A 202 -4.38 10.35 -23.46
N PHE A 203 -5.12 9.43 -24.07
CA PHE A 203 -5.36 8.09 -23.56
C PHE A 203 -4.75 7.06 -24.51
N THR A 204 -4.00 6.11 -23.96
CA THR A 204 -3.40 4.98 -24.67
C THR A 204 -3.69 3.72 -23.85
N GLY A 205 -4.11 2.65 -24.51
CA GLY A 205 -4.38 1.35 -23.89
C GLY A 205 -3.85 0.21 -24.77
N PRO A 206 -3.74 -1.01 -24.23
CA PRO A 206 -3.31 -2.17 -25.01
C PRO A 206 -4.28 -2.42 -26.15
N ASP A 207 -3.74 -2.76 -27.33
CA ASP A 207 -4.54 -3.22 -28.46
C ASP A 207 -4.97 -4.68 -28.19
N PRO A 208 -6.29 -4.98 -28.11
CA PRO A 208 -6.75 -6.34 -27.88
C PRO A 208 -6.40 -7.32 -29.01
N ASP A 209 -6.05 -6.81 -30.19
CA ASP A 209 -5.77 -7.60 -31.39
C ASP A 209 -4.26 -7.68 -31.72
N ASP A 210 -3.40 -6.89 -31.03
CA ASP A 210 -1.95 -6.87 -31.23
C ASP A 210 -1.19 -6.65 -29.92
N ASP A 211 -0.61 -7.75 -29.40
CA ASP A 211 0.22 -7.77 -28.18
C ASP A 211 1.47 -6.85 -28.24
N PHE A 212 1.83 -6.33 -29.42
CA PHE A 212 3.00 -5.49 -29.65
C PHE A 212 2.68 -4.05 -30.07
N ALA A 213 1.41 -3.73 -30.32
CA ALA A 213 1.00 -2.36 -30.63
C ALA A 213 1.02 -1.50 -29.35
N THR A 214 1.75 -0.38 -29.40
CA THR A 214 1.83 0.63 -28.32
C THR A 214 1.65 2.03 -28.86
#